data_AF-A0A8E0QQG5-F1
#
_entry.id   AF-A0A8E0QQG5-F1
#
_cell.length_a   1.000
_cell.length_b   1.000
_cell.length_c   1.000
_cell.angle_alpha   90.00
_cell.angle_beta   90.00
_cell.angle_gamma   90.00
#
_symmetry.space_group_name_H-M   'P 1'
#
loop_
_entity.id
_entity.type
_entity.pdbx_description
1 polymer ?
#
loop_
_entity_poly.entity_id
_entity_poly.type
_entity_poly.pdbx_seq_one_letter_code
_entity_poly.pdbx_strand_id
1 'polypeptide(L)'
;MPQQGAFLKKGKPLDSNDIAKCQYQDIKSYFMEANMLDEPEAARVPDANEMGQHVPEIVLFISKSANDEVSPVNDADALVPFYCDSGARVEYLRDELSDHATMALTGVPDVLFWLQDRMMGFLLMPAGGRKSFSQD
;
A
#
# COMPACT_ATOMS: atom_id res chain seq x y z
N MET A 1 -4.10 -12.76 36.23
CA MET A 1 -2.97 -13.48 35.59
C MET A 1 -2.96 -13.10 34.13
N PRO A 2 -1.86 -12.59 33.56
CA PRO A 2 -1.81 -12.33 32.13
C PRO A 2 -1.75 -13.67 31.38
N GLN A 3 -2.76 -13.92 30.54
CA GLN A 3 -2.77 -15.05 29.61
C GLN A 3 -1.63 -14.82 28.61
N GLN A 4 -0.61 -15.68 28.66
CA GLN A 4 0.47 -15.66 27.67
C GLN A 4 -0.14 -15.92 26.30
N GLY A 5 0.08 -14.99 25.36
CA GLY A 5 -0.38 -15.10 23.99
C GLY A 5 0.12 -16.40 23.38
N ALA A 6 -0.80 -17.31 23.08
CA ALA A 6 -0.50 -18.47 22.27
C ALA A 6 0.04 -17.96 20.93
N PHE A 7 1.30 -18.25 20.63
CA PHE A 7 1.86 -18.04 19.30
C PHE A 7 0.99 -18.83 18.31
N LEU A 8 0.24 -18.10 17.47
CA LEU A 8 -0.49 -18.70 16.36
C LEU A 8 0.54 -19.43 15.48
N LYS A 9 0.30 -20.71 15.22
CA LYS A 9 1.10 -21.46 14.23
C LYS A 9 1.09 -20.67 12.93
N LYS A 10 2.26 -20.46 12.33
CA LYS A 10 2.42 -19.80 11.03
C LYS A 10 1.46 -20.48 10.05
N GLY A 11 0.44 -19.74 9.60
CA GLY A 11 -0.53 -20.23 8.61
C GLY A 11 0.19 -20.62 7.32
N LYS A 12 -0.45 -21.46 6.51
CA LYS A 12 0.02 -21.65 5.14
C LYS A 12 0.01 -20.29 4.42
N PRO A 13 0.98 -20.00 3.54
CA PRO A 13 0.93 -18.80 2.71
C PRO A 13 -0.40 -18.76 1.94
N LEU A 14 -0.93 -17.55 1.75
CA LEU A 14 -2.06 -17.33 0.86
C LEU A 14 -1.72 -17.86 -0.53
N ASP A 15 -2.64 -18.60 -1.14
CA ASP A 15 -2.52 -19.07 -2.51
C ASP A 15 -3.69 -18.60 -3.38
N SER A 16 -3.59 -18.79 -4.70
CA SER A 16 -4.60 -18.34 -5.64
C SER A 16 -5.98 -18.97 -5.42
N ASN A 17 -6.08 -20.12 -4.75
CA ASN A 17 -7.37 -20.70 -4.39
C ASN A 17 -8.06 -19.91 -3.28
N ASP A 18 -7.32 -19.13 -2.49
CA ASP A 18 -7.94 -18.36 -1.42
C ASP A 18 -8.79 -17.22 -1.98
N ILE A 19 -8.44 -16.66 -3.15
CA ILE A 19 -9.33 -15.76 -3.88
C ILE A 19 -10.63 -16.50 -4.24
N ALA A 20 -10.54 -17.67 -4.85
CA ALA A 20 -11.72 -18.44 -5.25
C ALA A 20 -12.61 -18.84 -4.06
N LYS A 21 -12.01 -19.14 -2.91
CA LYS A 21 -12.72 -19.50 -1.68
C LYS A 21 -13.35 -18.30 -0.98
N CYS A 22 -12.65 -17.18 -0.90
CA CYS A 22 -13.00 -16.06 -0.02
C CYS A 22 -13.63 -14.87 -0.75
N GLN A 23 -13.59 -14.84 -2.09
CA GLN A 23 -14.26 -13.80 -2.87
C GLN A 23 -15.75 -13.70 -2.51
N TYR A 24 -16.26 -12.47 -2.42
CA TYR A 24 -17.65 -12.13 -2.11
C TYR A 24 -18.15 -12.57 -0.72
N GLN A 25 -17.27 -13.05 0.16
CA GLN A 25 -17.65 -13.35 1.53
C GLN A 25 -17.63 -12.09 2.41
N ASP A 26 -18.59 -12.00 3.33
CA ASP A 26 -18.56 -10.99 4.38
C ASP A 26 -17.72 -11.51 5.55
N ILE A 27 -16.56 -10.91 5.77
CA ILE A 27 -15.68 -11.28 6.88
C ILE A 27 -16.39 -11.16 8.24
N LYS A 28 -17.37 -10.26 8.38
CA LYS A 28 -18.11 -10.05 9.64
C LYS A 28 -18.97 -11.25 10.02
N SER A 29 -19.42 -12.07 9.06
CA SER A 29 -20.24 -13.25 9.37
C SER A 29 -19.48 -14.35 10.12
N TYR A 30 -18.15 -14.26 10.18
CA TYR A 30 -17.29 -15.19 10.91
C TYR A 30 -17.11 -14.84 12.39
N PHE A 31 -17.59 -13.66 12.81
CA PHE A 31 -17.45 -13.16 14.17
C PHE A 31 -18.81 -13.06 14.84
N MET A 32 -18.82 -13.10 16.16
CA MET A 32 -20.06 -12.90 16.94
C MET A 32 -20.51 -11.44 16.93
N GLU A 33 -19.58 -10.51 16.75
CA GLU A 33 -19.80 -9.06 16.77
C GLU A 33 -19.26 -8.43 15.48
N ALA A 34 -20.04 -7.54 14.87
CA ALA A 34 -19.73 -6.96 13.56
C ALA A 34 -18.70 -5.81 13.62
N ASN A 35 -18.41 -5.31 14.82
CA ASN A 35 -17.45 -4.25 15.15
C ASN A 35 -16.15 -4.82 15.73
N MET A 36 -15.81 -6.08 15.41
CA MET A 36 -14.62 -6.76 15.94
C MET A 36 -13.30 -6.01 15.72
N LEU A 37 -13.22 -5.13 14.72
CA LEU A 37 -12.03 -4.31 14.45
C LEU A 37 -11.91 -3.08 15.36
N ASP A 38 -12.99 -2.68 16.04
CA ASP A 38 -12.99 -1.55 16.98
C ASP A 38 -12.49 -1.97 18.37
N GLU A 39 -12.40 -3.28 18.63
CA GLU A 39 -11.84 -3.81 19.89
C GLU A 39 -10.35 -3.45 20.00
N PRO A 40 -9.88 -2.91 21.14
CA PRO A 40 -8.51 -2.40 21.26
C PRO A 40 -7.42 -3.42 20.91
N GLU A 41 -7.63 -4.70 21.24
CA GLU A 41 -6.65 -5.74 20.89
C GLU A 41 -6.64 -6.05 19.38
N ALA A 42 -7.79 -5.95 18.71
CA ALA A 42 -7.91 -6.16 17.28
C ALA A 42 -7.37 -4.97 16.47
N ALA A 43 -7.63 -3.74 16.93
CA ALA A 43 -7.14 -2.50 16.33
C ALA A 43 -5.62 -2.33 16.46
N ARG A 44 -5.02 -2.90 17.53
CA ARG A 44 -3.58 -2.75 17.83
C ARG A 44 -2.64 -3.06 16.66
N VAL A 45 -2.95 -4.07 15.86
CA VAL A 45 -2.10 -4.48 14.72
C VAL A 45 -2.29 -3.57 13.50
N PRO A 46 -3.50 -3.33 12.97
CA PRO A 46 -3.68 -2.39 11.88
C PRO A 46 -3.20 -0.98 12.24
N ASP A 47 -3.45 -0.50 13.45
CA ASP A 47 -2.97 0.81 13.91
C ASP A 47 -1.44 0.90 13.86
N ALA A 48 -0.73 -0.15 14.26
CA ALA A 48 0.73 -0.19 14.20
C ALA A 48 1.29 -0.36 12.77
N ASN A 49 0.48 -0.88 11.85
CA ASN A 49 0.84 -1.09 10.45
C ASN A 49 0.38 0.05 9.53
N GLU A 50 -0.39 1.01 10.07
CA GLU A 50 -0.89 2.13 9.30
C GLU A 50 0.27 3.01 8.81
N MET A 51 0.26 3.32 7.51
CA MET A 51 1.23 4.23 6.93
C MET A 51 0.93 5.67 7.33
N GLY A 52 1.91 6.57 7.17
CA GLY A 52 1.72 7.99 7.50
C GLY A 52 2.00 8.35 8.98
N GLN A 53 2.41 7.38 9.80
CA GLN A 53 2.85 7.64 11.18
C GLN A 53 4.31 8.13 11.26
N HIS A 54 5.09 7.89 10.20
CA HIS A 54 6.49 8.29 10.08
C HIS A 54 6.79 8.81 8.67
N VAL A 55 7.78 9.70 8.57
CA VAL A 55 8.20 10.31 7.30
C VAL A 55 9.45 9.58 6.78
N PRO A 56 9.41 9.01 5.57
CA PRO A 56 10.57 8.33 4.98
C PRO A 56 11.72 9.30 4.65
N GLU A 57 12.95 8.95 5.06
CA GLU A 57 14.15 9.70 4.68
C GLU A 57 14.69 9.30 3.28
N ILE A 58 14.38 8.07 2.86
CA ILE A 58 14.71 7.56 1.53
C ILE A 58 13.85 8.22 0.45
N VAL A 59 14.30 8.15 -0.80
CA VAL A 59 13.49 8.58 -1.94
C VAL A 59 12.52 7.46 -2.32
N LEU A 60 11.26 7.80 -2.54
CA LEU A 60 10.21 6.86 -2.90
C LEU A 60 9.72 7.09 -4.33
N PHE A 61 9.44 5.98 -5.00
CA PHE A 61 8.56 5.92 -6.16
C PHE A 61 7.28 5.22 -5.72
N ILE A 62 6.16 5.89 -5.90
CA ILE A 62 4.85 5.32 -5.62
C ILE A 62 4.11 5.32 -6.96
N SER A 63 3.71 4.14 -7.43
CA SER A 63 2.82 4.01 -8.59
C SER A 63 1.47 3.49 -8.13
N LYS A 64 0.39 4.09 -8.62
CA LYS A 64 -0.96 3.68 -8.27
C LYS A 64 -1.94 3.93 -9.42
N SER A 65 -2.78 2.94 -9.69
CA SER A 65 -3.91 3.12 -10.60
C SER A 65 -5.04 3.88 -9.91
N ALA A 66 -5.61 4.85 -10.63
CA ALA A 66 -6.79 5.60 -10.22
C ALA A 66 -8.07 4.76 -10.18
N ASN A 67 -8.12 3.68 -10.98
CA ASN A 67 -9.27 2.80 -11.12
C ASN A 67 -9.07 1.45 -10.40
N ASP A 68 -8.10 1.34 -9.48
CA ASP A 68 -7.80 0.11 -8.74
C ASP A 68 -9.00 -0.32 -7.89
N GLU A 69 -9.57 -1.46 -8.27
CA GLU A 69 -10.78 -2.05 -7.70
C GLU A 69 -10.50 -2.92 -6.46
N VAL A 70 -9.24 -3.22 -6.17
CA VAL A 70 -8.83 -4.08 -5.04
C VAL A 70 -8.31 -3.23 -3.88
N SER A 71 -7.52 -2.20 -4.19
CA SER A 71 -6.91 -1.28 -3.23
C SER A 71 -7.26 0.15 -3.65
N PRO A 72 -8.18 0.84 -2.96
CA PRO A 72 -8.64 2.16 -3.36
C PRO A 72 -7.51 3.18 -3.52
N VAL A 73 -7.56 3.99 -4.59
CA VAL A 73 -6.54 5.02 -4.85
C VAL A 73 -6.48 6.10 -3.76
N ASN A 74 -7.62 6.37 -3.09
CA ASN A 74 -7.74 7.43 -2.09
C ASN A 74 -6.73 7.30 -0.93
N ASP A 75 -6.36 6.08 -0.56
CA ASP A 75 -5.38 5.85 0.50
C ASP A 75 -3.99 6.39 0.09
N ALA A 76 -3.59 6.13 -1.16
CA ALA A 76 -2.35 6.67 -1.72
C ALA A 76 -2.46 8.18 -1.99
N ASP A 77 -3.59 8.65 -2.50
CA ASP A 77 -3.85 10.08 -2.76
C ASP A 77 -3.88 10.92 -1.47
N ALA A 78 -4.14 10.31 -0.30
CA ALA A 78 -4.00 10.95 1.01
C ALA A 78 -2.57 10.84 1.57
N LEU A 79 -1.94 9.68 1.43
CA LEU A 79 -0.60 9.42 1.97
C LEU A 79 0.51 10.21 1.26
N VAL A 80 0.44 10.31 -0.07
CA VAL A 80 1.46 10.99 -0.87
C VAL A 80 1.57 12.47 -0.48
N PRO A 81 0.49 13.27 -0.43
CA PRO A 81 0.57 14.64 0.06
C PRO A 81 1.16 14.74 1.46
N PHE A 82 0.72 13.90 2.41
CA PHE A 82 1.27 13.89 3.76
C PHE A 82 2.80 13.74 3.76
N TYR A 83 3.33 12.77 3.00
CA TYR A 83 4.78 12.58 2.86
C TYR A 83 5.47 13.79 2.22
N CYS A 84 4.91 14.32 1.14
CA CYS A 84 5.48 15.46 0.42
C CYS A 84 5.54 16.71 1.30
N ASP A 85 4.43 17.02 1.99
CA ASP A 85 4.30 18.19 2.86
C ASP A 85 5.18 18.06 4.11
N SER A 86 5.48 16.82 4.52
CA SER A 86 6.39 16.52 5.62
C SER A 86 7.87 16.43 5.22
N GLY A 87 8.21 16.76 3.97
CA GLY A 87 9.59 16.86 3.49
C GLY A 87 10.19 15.58 2.91
N ALA A 88 9.39 14.50 2.77
CA ALA A 88 9.84 13.31 2.05
C ALA A 88 10.05 13.63 0.56
N ARG A 89 10.86 12.80 -0.09
CA ARG A 89 11.10 12.85 -1.54
C ARG A 89 10.29 11.76 -2.20
N VAL A 90 9.17 12.14 -2.81
CA VAL A 90 8.23 11.21 -3.42
C VAL A 90 8.02 11.58 -4.88
N GLU A 91 8.22 10.61 -5.76
CA GLU A 91 7.74 10.64 -7.13
C GLU A 91 6.50 9.76 -7.22
N TYR A 92 5.37 10.38 -7.54
CA TYR A 92 4.07 9.71 -7.57
C TYR A 92 3.55 9.60 -9.00
N LEU A 93 3.54 8.37 -9.52
CA LEU A 93 2.94 8.01 -10.80
C LEU A 93 1.49 7.57 -10.58
N ARG A 94 0.55 8.43 -10.97
CA ARG A 94 -0.88 8.10 -10.95
C ARG A 94 -1.33 7.71 -12.35
N ASP A 95 -1.72 6.45 -12.53
CA ASP A 95 -2.22 5.93 -13.80
C ASP A 95 -3.74 6.05 -13.86
N GLU A 96 -4.25 6.87 -14.78
CA GLU A 96 -5.67 7.18 -14.91
C GLU A 96 -6.47 6.10 -15.67
N LEU A 97 -5.80 5.13 -16.30
CA LEU A 97 -6.39 4.21 -17.27
C LEU A 97 -6.38 2.75 -16.81
N SER A 98 -5.34 2.31 -16.11
CA SER A 98 -5.23 0.93 -15.66
C SER A 98 -6.22 0.59 -14.54
N ASP A 99 -6.60 -0.68 -14.40
CA ASP A 99 -7.17 -1.29 -13.19
C ASP A 99 -6.06 -1.96 -12.35
N HIS A 100 -6.39 -2.72 -11.29
CA HIS A 100 -5.40 -3.37 -10.42
C HIS A 100 -4.49 -4.34 -11.19
N ALA A 101 -5.09 -5.23 -11.98
CA ALA A 101 -4.36 -6.27 -12.69
C ALA A 101 -3.53 -5.71 -13.85
N THR A 102 -4.07 -4.72 -14.56
CA THR A 102 -3.37 -4.05 -15.67
C THR A 102 -2.16 -3.30 -15.14
N MET A 103 -2.31 -2.52 -14.06
CA MET A 103 -1.21 -1.79 -13.43
C MET A 103 -0.08 -2.70 -12.95
N ALA A 104 -0.42 -3.89 -12.42
CA ALA A 104 0.58 -4.88 -12.01
C ALA A 104 1.49 -5.34 -13.15
N LEU A 105 1.05 -5.21 -14.40
CA LEU A 105 1.82 -5.56 -15.60
C LEU A 105 2.45 -4.32 -16.25
N THR A 106 1.67 -3.27 -16.45
CA THR A 106 2.07 -2.07 -17.21
C THR A 106 2.98 -1.14 -16.43
N GLY A 107 2.89 -1.12 -15.10
CA GLY A 107 3.73 -0.28 -14.25
C GLY A 107 5.15 -0.81 -14.00
N VAL A 108 5.44 -2.06 -14.37
CA VAL A 108 6.75 -2.70 -14.11
C VAL A 108 7.91 -1.94 -14.78
N PRO A 109 7.85 -1.55 -16.07
CA PRO A 109 8.93 -0.81 -16.71
C PRO A 109 9.27 0.51 -16.00
N ASP A 110 8.27 1.29 -15.60
CA ASP A 110 8.47 2.57 -14.91
C ASP A 110 9.23 2.40 -13.59
N VAL A 111 8.82 1.40 -12.79
CA VAL A 111 9.49 1.06 -11.53
C VAL A 111 10.94 0.64 -11.77
N LEU A 112 11.19 -0.18 -12.80
CA LEU A 112 12.53 -0.67 -13.11
C LEU A 112 13.46 0.44 -13.62
N PHE A 113 12.98 1.33 -14.48
CA PHE A 113 13.78 2.47 -14.95
C PHE A 113 14.07 3.44 -13.80
N TRP A 114 13.08 3.74 -12.98
CA TRP A 114 13.28 4.58 -11.79
C TRP A 114 14.32 3.97 -10.84
N LEU A 115 14.27 2.65 -10.62
CA LEU A 115 15.24 1.96 -9.77
C LEU A 115 16.65 1.96 -10.38
N GLN A 116 16.75 1.71 -11.69
CA GLN A 116 18.01 1.77 -12.43
C GLN A 116 18.68 3.13 -12.24
N ASP A 117 17.93 4.23 -12.32
CA ASP A 117 18.48 5.57 -12.15
C ASP A 117 19.12 5.78 -10.78
N ARG A 118 18.50 5.23 -9.72
CA ARG A 118 19.06 5.29 -8.37
C ARG A 118 20.32 4.43 -8.23
N MET A 119 20.33 3.24 -8.84
CA MET A 119 21.50 2.36 -8.83
C MET A 119 22.68 2.94 -9.60
N MET A 120 22.43 3.73 -10.65
CA MET A 120 23.45 4.45 -11.42
C MET A 120 23.92 5.74 -10.76
N GLY A 121 23.31 6.15 -9.65
CA GLY A 121 23.68 7.37 -8.92
C GLY A 121 23.23 8.66 -9.60
N PHE A 122 22.24 8.63 -10.48
CA PHE A 122 21.63 9.86 -10.99
C PHE A 122 21.01 10.65 -9.84
N LEU A 123 21.13 11.99 -9.93
CA LEU A 123 20.79 12.92 -8.85
C LEU A 123 19.36 12.69 -8.34
N LEU A 124 19.26 12.62 -7.02
CA LEU A 124 17.99 12.66 -6.32
C LEU A 124 17.39 14.05 -6.53
N MET A 125 16.09 14.10 -6.85
CA MET A 125 15.38 15.37 -6.93
C MET A 125 15.47 16.13 -5.59
N PRO A 126 15.40 17.47 -5.62
CA PRO A 126 15.25 18.25 -4.39
C PRO A 126 14.03 17.78 -3.57
N ALA A 127 14.05 18.03 -2.26
CA ALA A 127 12.97 17.64 -1.35
C ALA A 127 11.61 18.20 -1.80
N GLY A 128 10.54 17.40 -1.62
CA GLY A 128 9.19 17.71 -2.09
C GLY A 128 8.62 16.64 -3.04
N GLY A 129 7.32 16.72 -3.29
CA GLY A 129 6.58 15.81 -4.15
C GLY A 129 6.55 16.22 -5.61
N ARG A 130 6.69 15.26 -6.53
CA ARG A 130 6.32 15.43 -7.94
C ARG A 130 5.22 14.44 -8.29
N LYS A 131 4.12 14.94 -8.85
CA LYS A 131 3.12 14.11 -9.52
C LYS A 131 3.53 13.95 -10.98
N SER A 132 3.69 12.72 -11.43
CA SER A 132 3.77 12.35 -12.84
C SER A 132 2.47 11.66 -13.22
N PHE A 133 1.92 12.04 -14.37
CA PHE A 133 0.81 11.34 -14.99
C PHE A 133 1.38 10.50 -16.12
N SER A 134 1.03 9.22 -16.17
CA SER A 134 1.42 8.36 -17.29
C SER A 134 0.54 8.69 -18.50
N GLN A 135 0.91 9.70 -19.31
CA GLN A 135 0.27 10.00 -20.61
C GLN A 135 1.20 10.67 -21.64
N ASP A 136 2.53 10.54 -21.53
CA ASP A 136 3.48 10.91 -22.59
C ASP A 136 4.36 9.73 -23.00
#